data_AF-A0A849EYU0-F1
#
_entry.id   AF-A0A849EYU0-F1
#
_cell.length_a   1.000
_cell.length_b   1.000
_cell.length_c   1.000
_cell.angle_alpha   90.00
_cell.angle_beta   90.00
_cell.angle_gamma   90.00
#
_symmetry.space_group_name_H-M   'P 1'
#
loop_
_entity.id
_entity.type
_entity.pdbx_description
1 polymer ?
#
loop_
_entity_poly.entity_id
_entity_poly.type
_entity_poly.pdbx_seq_one_letter_code
_entity_poly.pdbx_strand_id
1 'polypeptide(L)'
;FGMQDKEKLTQQLEKAQELLDLAKAISPDNPEIIVQQALIHTAWVAYDGATYGMTLSGKVTALYQKALQLAPDNPRVVFSKAEWDMGSARYFGQDTAPYCKDVERALELFANFKPESPFHPNWGKERAEEIVKSCKQE
;
A
#
# COMPACT_ATOMS: atom_id res chain seq x y z
N PHE A 1 -2.53 -7.41 -7.18
CA PHE A 1 -3.84 -8.05 -6.93
C PHE A 1 -4.32 -8.75 -8.21
N GLY A 2 -5.24 -9.71 -8.12
CA GLY A 2 -5.72 -10.44 -9.32
C GLY A 2 -6.65 -11.64 -9.10
N MET A 3 -7.06 -11.92 -7.85
CA MET A 3 -8.01 -13.00 -7.56
C MET A 3 -9.39 -12.69 -8.15
N GLN A 4 -9.96 -13.62 -8.91
CA GLN A 4 -11.26 -13.46 -9.57
C GLN A 4 -12.40 -14.15 -8.82
N ASP A 5 -12.07 -15.13 -7.97
CA ASP A 5 -13.04 -15.84 -7.12
C ASP A 5 -13.47 -14.95 -5.95
N LYS A 6 -14.73 -14.50 -5.99
CA LYS A 6 -15.31 -13.61 -4.97
C LYS A 6 -15.32 -14.23 -3.59
N GLU A 7 -15.72 -15.50 -3.49
CA GLU A 7 -15.92 -16.16 -2.21
C GLU A 7 -14.56 -16.35 -1.52
N LYS A 8 -13.58 -16.85 -2.27
CA LYS A 8 -12.22 -17.00 -1.76
C LYS A 8 -11.59 -15.66 -1.36
N LEU A 9 -11.78 -14.61 -2.18
CA LEU A 9 -11.30 -13.27 -1.85
C LEU A 9 -11.93 -12.77 -0.55
N THR A 10 -13.24 -12.90 -0.43
CA THR A 10 -14.00 -12.42 0.73
C THR A 10 -13.52 -13.10 1.99
N GLN A 11 -13.42 -14.44 1.99
CA GLN A 11 -12.91 -15.20 3.14
C GLN A 11 -11.50 -14.77 3.54
N GLN A 12 -10.61 -14.51 2.57
CA GLN A 12 -9.24 -14.07 2.87
C GLN A 12 -9.18 -12.64 3.41
N LEU A 13 -9.93 -11.71 2.82
CA LEU A 13 -9.91 -10.31 3.24
C LEU A 13 -10.64 -10.08 4.57
N GLU A 14 -11.72 -10.81 4.83
CA GLU A 14 -12.37 -10.82 6.14
C GLU A 14 -11.42 -11.38 7.21
N LYS A 15 -10.73 -12.49 6.91
CA LYS A 15 -9.75 -13.03 7.87
C LYS A 15 -8.58 -12.08 8.10
N ALA A 16 -8.11 -11.40 7.06
CA ALA A 16 -7.07 -10.39 7.18
C ALA A 16 -7.54 -9.21 8.04
N GLN A 17 -8.78 -8.76 7.88
CA GLN A 17 -9.37 -7.68 8.69
C GLN A 17 -9.45 -8.07 10.16
N GLU A 18 -9.95 -9.27 10.49
CA GLU A 18 -10.01 -9.77 11.87
C GLU A 18 -8.64 -9.74 12.56
N LEU A 19 -7.61 -10.27 11.89
CA LEU A 19 -6.26 -10.32 12.42
C LEU A 19 -5.65 -8.92 12.57
N LEU A 20 -5.96 -8.03 11.63
CA LEU A 20 -5.48 -6.65 11.67
C LEU A 20 -6.14 -5.85 12.80
N ASP A 21 -7.43 -6.08 13.06
CA ASP A 21 -8.15 -5.44 14.16
C ASP A 21 -7.55 -5.83 15.53
N LEU A 22 -7.19 -7.10 15.70
CA LEU A 22 -6.44 -7.56 16.88
C LEU A 22 -5.08 -6.89 16.99
N ALA A 23 -4.32 -6.83 15.89
CA ALA A 23 -3.00 -6.19 15.87
C ALA A 23 -3.10 -4.69 16.22
N LYS A 24 -4.11 -4.00 15.71
CA LYS A 24 -4.38 -2.58 15.99
C LYS A 24 -4.74 -2.34 17.45
N ALA A 25 -5.44 -3.27 18.10
CA ALA A 25 -5.74 -3.18 19.52
C ALA A 25 -4.47 -3.31 20.39
N ILE A 26 -3.49 -4.09 19.94
CA ILE A 26 -2.21 -4.30 20.62
C ILE A 26 -1.23 -3.15 20.37
N SER A 27 -1.16 -2.64 19.13
CA SER A 27 -0.23 -1.59 18.70
C SER A 27 -1.02 -0.47 17.99
N PRO A 28 -1.70 0.40 18.75
CA PRO A 28 -2.43 1.52 18.17
C PRO A 28 -1.45 2.48 17.47
N ASP A 29 -1.92 3.10 16.38
CA ASP A 29 -1.15 4.06 15.58
C ASP A 29 0.18 3.53 15.00
N ASN A 30 0.30 2.21 14.84
CA ASN A 30 1.44 1.62 14.15
C ASN A 30 1.34 1.83 12.62
N PRO A 31 2.35 2.47 11.97
CA PRO A 31 2.32 2.77 10.55
C PRO A 31 2.25 1.53 9.66
N GLU A 32 2.87 0.42 10.04
CA GLU A 32 2.83 -0.84 9.28
C GLU A 32 1.42 -1.44 9.30
N ILE A 33 0.73 -1.38 10.43
CA ILE A 33 -0.67 -1.85 10.56
C ILE A 33 -1.60 -0.96 9.72
N ILE A 34 -1.37 0.35 9.71
CA ILE A 34 -2.15 1.28 8.88
C ILE A 34 -1.94 1.00 7.39
N VAL A 35 -0.70 0.70 6.96
CA VAL A 35 -0.39 0.28 5.58
C VAL A 35 -1.14 -1.01 5.22
N GLN A 36 -1.17 -2.00 6.12
CA GLN A 36 -1.93 -3.23 5.89
C GLN A 36 -3.44 -2.97 5.77
N GLN A 37 -4.00 -2.07 6.56
CA GLN A 37 -5.42 -1.69 6.44
C GLN A 37 -5.71 -1.08 5.06
N ALA A 38 -4.82 -0.21 4.59
CA ALA A 38 -4.92 0.38 3.27
C ALA A 38 -4.84 -0.69 2.19
N LEU A 39 -3.92 -1.65 2.29
CA LEU A 39 -3.78 -2.75 1.33
C LEU A 39 -5.02 -3.68 1.29
N ILE A 40 -5.66 -3.97 2.43
CA ILE A 40 -6.92 -4.73 2.46
C ILE A 40 -8.00 -4.00 1.66
N HIS A 41 -8.14 -2.69 1.85
CA HIS A 41 -9.09 -1.88 1.09
C HIS A 41 -8.71 -1.78 -0.40
N THR A 42 -7.43 -1.64 -0.72
CA THR A 42 -6.94 -1.67 -2.10
C THR A 42 -7.25 -2.99 -2.78
N ALA A 43 -7.19 -4.13 -2.07
CA ALA A 43 -7.55 -5.43 -2.62
C ALA A 43 -9.03 -5.49 -3.04
N TRP A 44 -9.93 -4.92 -2.24
CA TRP A 44 -11.35 -4.79 -2.61
C TRP A 44 -11.55 -3.88 -3.83
N VAL A 45 -10.89 -2.72 -3.86
CA VAL A 45 -10.96 -1.80 -5.01
C VAL A 45 -10.39 -2.42 -6.28
N ALA A 46 -9.29 -3.16 -6.17
CA ALA A 46 -8.67 -3.83 -7.31
C ALA A 46 -9.52 -5.01 -7.83
N TYR A 47 -10.33 -5.63 -6.97
CA TYR A 47 -11.26 -6.69 -7.36
C TYR A 47 -12.47 -6.13 -8.12
N ASP A 48 -13.13 -5.11 -7.56
CA ASP A 48 -14.30 -4.46 -8.16
C ASP A 48 -14.30 -2.96 -7.86
N GLY A 49 -13.62 -2.20 -8.72
CA GLY A 49 -13.50 -0.76 -8.59
C GLY A 49 -14.83 -0.02 -8.71
N ALA A 50 -15.81 -0.59 -9.42
CA ALA A 50 -17.14 0.01 -9.57
C ALA A 50 -17.93 -0.06 -8.26
N THR A 51 -17.87 -1.20 -7.56
CA THR A 51 -18.54 -1.39 -6.27
C THR A 51 -17.80 -0.70 -5.12
N TYR A 52 -16.48 -0.83 -5.06
CA TYR A 52 -15.71 -0.46 -3.87
C TYR A 52 -14.94 0.86 -4.01
N GLY A 53 -14.70 1.35 -5.23
CA GLY A 53 -13.88 2.54 -5.46
C GLY A 53 -14.41 3.79 -4.75
N MET A 54 -15.70 4.11 -4.91
CA MET A 54 -16.29 5.30 -4.27
C MET A 54 -16.26 5.26 -2.74
N THR A 55 -16.35 4.07 -2.14
CA THR A 55 -16.48 3.91 -0.68
C THR A 55 -15.13 3.71 0.02
N LEU A 56 -14.15 3.11 -0.67
CA LEU A 56 -12.88 2.73 -0.08
C LEU A 56 -11.71 3.62 -0.55
N SER A 57 -11.70 4.15 -1.77
CA SER A 57 -10.54 4.91 -2.27
C SER A 57 -10.20 6.12 -1.40
N GLY A 58 -11.22 6.88 -0.94
CA GLY A 58 -11.00 7.99 0.00
C GLY A 58 -10.42 7.53 1.35
N LYS A 59 -10.82 6.35 1.83
CA LYS A 59 -10.28 5.75 3.06
C LYS A 59 -8.83 5.33 2.88
N VAL A 60 -8.50 4.69 1.75
CA VAL A 60 -7.13 4.29 1.41
C VAL A 60 -6.21 5.52 1.41
N THR A 61 -6.61 6.60 0.73
CA THR A 61 -5.84 7.85 0.71
C THR A 61 -5.64 8.42 2.12
N ALA A 62 -6.70 8.47 2.93
CA ALA A 62 -6.60 8.97 4.31
C ALA A 62 -5.69 8.11 5.20
N LEU A 63 -5.72 6.78 5.03
CA LEU A 63 -4.84 5.86 5.75
C LEU A 63 -3.37 6.09 5.39
N TYR A 64 -3.05 6.21 4.10
CA TYR A 64 -1.68 6.50 3.68
C TYR A 64 -1.20 7.89 4.12
N GLN A 65 -2.07 8.90 4.10
CA GLN A 65 -1.75 10.22 4.65
C GLN A 65 -1.44 10.15 6.16
N LYS A 66 -2.27 9.43 6.93
CA LYS A 66 -2.03 9.21 8.36
C LYS A 66 -0.71 8.46 8.59
N ALA A 67 -0.46 7.38 7.86
CA ALA A 67 0.77 6.60 7.99
C ALA A 67 2.00 7.47 7.67
N LEU A 68 1.93 8.31 6.64
CA LEU A 68 3.01 9.21 6.24
C LEU A 68 3.29 10.29 7.30
N GLN A 69 2.25 10.81 7.95
CA GLN A 69 2.42 11.75 9.07
C GLN A 69 3.12 11.11 10.27
N LEU A 70 2.81 9.84 10.55
CA LEU A 70 3.39 9.10 11.67
C LEU A 70 4.84 8.65 11.39
N ALA A 71 5.13 8.24 10.16
CA ALA A 71 6.42 7.68 9.79
C ALA A 71 6.82 8.12 8.35
N PRO A 72 7.26 9.38 8.17
CA PRO A 72 7.54 9.97 6.87
C PRO A 72 8.72 9.33 6.11
N ASP A 73 9.58 8.62 6.83
CA ASP A 73 10.77 7.93 6.32
C ASP A 73 10.64 6.41 6.37
N ASN A 74 9.47 5.87 6.75
CA ASN A 74 9.25 4.43 6.63
C ASN A 74 9.13 4.06 5.15
N PRO A 75 10.00 3.18 4.62
CA PRO A 75 10.04 2.89 3.19
C PRO A 75 8.74 2.29 2.67
N ARG A 76 8.05 1.45 3.45
CA ARG A 76 6.78 0.83 3.03
C ARG A 76 5.64 1.84 3.03
N VAL A 77 5.65 2.80 3.95
CA VAL A 77 4.66 3.89 3.95
C VAL A 77 4.80 4.74 2.69
N VAL A 78 6.02 5.20 2.40
CA VAL A 78 6.30 6.01 1.20
C VAL A 78 6.00 5.23 -0.07
N PHE A 79 6.48 3.99 -0.14
CA PHE A 79 6.27 3.11 -1.28
C PHE A 79 4.79 2.82 -1.55
N SER A 80 4.05 2.31 -0.56
CA SER A 80 2.66 1.89 -0.76
C SER A 80 1.74 3.07 -1.07
N LYS A 81 2.02 4.26 -0.51
CA LYS A 81 1.33 5.48 -0.91
C LYS A 81 1.61 5.82 -2.37
N ALA A 82 2.88 5.80 -2.79
CA ALA A 82 3.26 6.11 -4.17
C ALA A 82 2.64 5.13 -5.18
N GLU A 83 2.63 3.83 -4.89
CA GLU A 83 1.99 2.83 -5.74
C GLU A 83 0.47 3.03 -5.83
N TRP A 84 -0.19 3.38 -4.72
CA TRP A 84 -1.61 3.73 -4.71
C TRP A 84 -1.91 4.96 -5.57
N ASP A 85 -1.19 6.06 -5.37
CA ASP A 85 -1.42 7.30 -6.10
C ASP A 85 -1.12 7.13 -7.60
N MET A 86 -0.04 6.41 -7.94
CA MET A 86 0.29 6.05 -9.32
C MET A 86 -0.80 5.19 -9.96
N GLY A 87 -1.32 4.20 -9.23
CA GLY A 87 -2.41 3.35 -9.71
C GLY A 87 -3.70 4.14 -9.93
N SER A 88 -4.01 5.07 -9.04
CA SER A 88 -5.16 5.96 -9.17
C SER A 88 -5.02 6.91 -10.36
N ALA A 89 -3.86 7.54 -10.54
CA ALA A 89 -3.58 8.39 -11.70
C ALA A 89 -3.73 7.60 -13.01
N ARG A 90 -3.15 6.40 -13.09
CA ARG A 90 -3.29 5.51 -14.26
C ARG A 90 -4.75 5.17 -14.54
N TYR A 91 -5.54 4.86 -13.51
CA TYR A 91 -6.97 4.53 -13.67
C TYR A 91 -7.77 5.68 -14.28
N PHE A 92 -7.44 6.94 -13.93
CA PHE A 92 -8.10 8.13 -14.47
C PHE A 92 -7.40 8.74 -15.70
N GLY A 93 -6.40 8.05 -16.28
CA GLY A 93 -5.67 8.52 -17.45
C GLY A 93 -4.81 9.78 -17.20
N GLN A 94 -4.36 9.98 -15.96
CA GLN A 94 -3.48 11.07 -15.56
C GLN A 94 -2.01 10.66 -15.68
N ASP A 95 -1.12 11.67 -15.71
CA ASP A 95 0.33 11.46 -15.77
C ASP A 95 0.85 10.71 -14.53
N THR A 96 1.60 9.63 -14.78
CA THR A 96 2.21 8.78 -13.75
C THR A 96 3.66 9.13 -13.44
N ALA A 97 4.32 9.94 -14.29
CA ALA A 97 5.73 10.28 -14.14
C ALA A 97 6.10 10.92 -12.77
N PRO A 98 5.27 11.76 -12.15
CA PRO A 98 5.57 12.31 -10.82
C PRO A 98 5.76 11.23 -9.75
N TYR A 99 4.96 10.17 -9.81
CA TYR A 99 5.00 9.10 -8.81
C TYR A 99 6.19 8.15 -8.99
N CYS A 100 6.80 8.10 -10.18
CA CYS A 100 8.05 7.37 -10.38
C CYS A 100 9.15 7.89 -9.45
N LYS A 101 9.23 9.22 -9.25
CA LYS A 101 10.18 9.83 -8.31
C LYS A 101 9.89 9.46 -6.85
N ASP A 102 8.62 9.33 -6.49
CA ASP A 102 8.22 8.92 -5.14
C ASP A 102 8.60 7.46 -4.86
N VAL A 103 8.46 6.57 -5.86
CA VAL A 103 8.91 5.17 -5.75
C VAL A 103 10.44 5.07 -5.71
N GLU A 104 11.16 5.89 -6.48
CA GLU A 104 12.62 6.00 -6.40
C GLU A 104 13.08 6.45 -5.01
N ARG A 105 12.44 7.48 -4.43
CA ARG A 105 12.67 7.88 -3.03
C ARG A 105 12.44 6.72 -2.07
N ALA A 106 11.38 5.93 -2.28
CA ALA A 106 11.13 4.77 -1.43
C ALA A 106 12.23 3.71 -1.52
N LEU A 107 12.84 3.51 -2.69
CA LEU A 107 13.99 2.61 -2.86
C LEU A 107 15.23 3.09 -2.09
N GLU A 108 15.48 4.40 -2.07
CA GLU A 108 16.55 4.97 -1.25
C GLU A 108 16.30 4.72 0.25
N LEU A 109 15.05 4.86 0.70
CA LEU A 109 14.67 4.53 2.07
C LEU A 109 14.83 3.03 2.36
N PHE A 110 14.44 2.14 1.44
CA PHE A 110 14.64 0.69 1.58
C PHE A 110 16.13 0.32 1.68
N ALA A 111 17.02 0.98 0.94
CA ALA A 111 18.45 0.73 1.00
C ALA A 111 19.07 1.10 2.35
N ASN A 112 18.50 2.10 3.04
CA ASN A 112 18.98 2.58 4.33
C ASN A 112 18.18 2.04 5.53
N PHE A 113 17.08 1.33 5.27
CA PHE A 113 16.21 0.81 6.31
C PHE A 113 16.91 -0.26 7.13
N LYS A 114 16.95 -0.04 8.44
CA LYS A 114 17.45 -1.01 9.42
C LYS A 114 16.26 -1.49 10.25
N PRO A 115 15.80 -2.73 10.06
CA PRO A 115 14.73 -3.29 10.88
C PRO A 115 15.15 -3.26 12.35
N GLU A 116 14.28 -2.78 13.24
CA GLU A 116 14.60 -2.70 14.68
C GLU A 116 14.69 -4.09 15.32
N SER A 117 14.09 -5.11 14.69
CA SER A 117 14.17 -6.50 15.13
C SER A 117 14.10 -7.47 13.95
N PRO A 118 14.46 -8.76 14.13
CA PRO A 118 14.29 -9.80 13.11
C PRO A 118 12.84 -10.03 12.68
N PHE A 119 11.87 -9.55 13.46
CA PHE A 119 10.44 -9.69 13.19
C PHE A 119 9.84 -8.45 12.53
N HIS A 120 10.62 -7.38 12.33
CA HIS A 120 10.15 -6.23 11.59
C HIS A 120 9.98 -6.56 10.11
N PRO A 121 9.01 -5.93 9.42
CA PRO A 121 8.74 -6.24 8.03
C PRO A 121 9.94 -5.97 7.11
N ASN A 122 10.18 -6.87 6.17
CA ASN A 122 11.27 -6.82 5.19
C ASN A 122 10.77 -6.90 3.73
N TRP A 123 9.46 -6.78 3.51
CA TRP A 123 8.84 -6.80 2.19
C TRP A 123 8.81 -5.41 1.54
N GLY A 124 8.48 -5.37 0.24
CA GLY A 124 8.15 -4.15 -0.51
C GLY A 124 9.25 -3.69 -1.47
N LYS A 125 10.52 -3.94 -1.14
CA LYS A 125 11.66 -3.51 -1.97
C LYS A 125 11.60 -4.05 -3.40
N GLU A 126 11.40 -5.36 -3.58
CA GLU A 126 11.36 -6.00 -4.90
C GLU A 126 10.27 -5.39 -5.80
N ARG A 127 9.09 -5.14 -5.22
CA ARG A 127 7.97 -4.51 -5.92
C ARG A 127 8.28 -3.06 -6.33
N ALA A 128 8.92 -2.30 -5.45
CA ALA A 128 9.36 -0.94 -5.77
C ALA A 128 10.38 -0.94 -6.93
N GLU A 129 11.30 -1.92 -6.97
CA GLU A 129 12.25 -2.07 -8.07
C GLU A 129 11.55 -2.41 -9.39
N GLU A 130 10.52 -3.26 -9.38
CA GLU A 130 9.70 -3.55 -10.57
C GLU A 130 9.02 -2.30 -11.12
N ILE A 131 8.43 -1.47 -10.26
CA ILE A 131 7.72 -0.26 -10.67
C ILE A 131 8.70 0.75 -11.26
N VAL A 132 9.86 0.96 -10.63
CA VAL A 132 10.90 1.86 -11.20
C VAL A 132 11.42 1.34 -12.54
N LYS A 133 11.52 0.02 -12.74
CA LYS A 133 11.85 -0.53 -14.06
C LYS A 133 10.80 -0.18 -15.10
N SER A 134 9.51 -0.25 -14.77
CA SER A 134 8.44 0.16 -15.70
C SER A 134 8.46 1.65 -16.02
N CYS A 135 8.79 2.51 -15.04
CA CYS A 135 8.92 3.95 -15.24
C CYS A 135 10.02 4.34 -16.24
N LYS A 136 11.00 3.46 -16.49
CA LYS A 136 12.11 3.68 -17.44
C LYS A 136 11.82 3.14 -18.84
N GLN A 137 10.69 2.46 -19.01
CA GLN A 137 10.26 1.86 -20.28
C GLN A 137 9.12 2.66 -20.96
N GLU A 138 8.53 3.61 -20.23
CA GLU A 138 7.60 4.63 -20.74
C GLU A 138 8.39 5.80 -21.37
#